data_AF-A0A7Y1YGY7-F1
#
_entry.id   AF-A0A7Y1YGY7-F1
#
_cell.length_a   1.000
_cell.length_b   1.000
_cell.length_c   1.000
_cell.angle_alpha   90.00
_cell.angle_beta   90.00
_cell.angle_gamma   90.00
#
_symmetry.space_group_name_H-M   'P 1'
#
loop_
_entity.id
_entity.type
_entity.pdbx_description
1 polymer ?
#
loop_
_entity_poly.entity_id
_entity_poly.type
_entity_poly.pdbx_seq_one_letter_code
_entity_poly.pdbx_strand_id
1 'polypeptide(L)'
;MAIALDYSYVSSNGGETSAVNKAIGVMNTVDMYFDDSFNTDVDFAIVEMFVSTCAQCDPSTWTSTLDALELLNNFGTGAAGTSGFSTDFDLGQIWTNRNIEYEGNSYVVALAWRPGVCYSKYHLLEDYTNNHNRLSTLTAHEIGYNFGSKHDTIPGHIMYSSVNGSGSWSQLSKDAINTVLSYASLSFRLRVLP
;
A
#
# COMPACT_ATOMS: atom_id res chain seq x y z
N MET A 1 1.97 -4.77 9.14
CA MET A 1 1.37 -4.84 7.80
C MET A 1 1.82 -6.11 7.07
N ALA A 2 1.00 -6.61 6.16
CA ALA A 2 1.33 -7.73 5.28
C ALA A 2 1.37 -7.27 3.82
N ILE A 3 2.31 -7.81 3.03
CA ILE A 3 2.54 -7.39 1.64
C ILE A 3 2.39 -8.59 0.71
N ALA A 4 1.58 -8.45 -0.33
CA ALA A 4 1.43 -9.39 -1.42
C ALA A 4 2.13 -8.87 -2.67
N LEU A 5 2.92 -9.72 -3.32
CA LEU A 5 3.55 -9.47 -4.61
C LEU A 5 2.93 -10.42 -5.63
N ASP A 6 2.09 -9.91 -6.52
CA ASP A 6 1.47 -10.72 -7.57
C ASP A 6 2.50 -11.21 -8.59
N TYR A 7 2.15 -12.22 -9.37
CA TYR A 7 3.09 -12.82 -10.31
C TYR A 7 3.60 -11.81 -11.35
N SER A 8 2.77 -10.85 -11.77
CA SER A 8 3.18 -9.85 -12.76
C SER A 8 4.27 -8.93 -12.21
N TYR A 9 4.17 -8.53 -10.94
CA TYR A 9 5.19 -7.77 -10.23
C TYR A 9 6.48 -8.56 -10.03
N VAL A 10 6.36 -9.81 -9.59
CA VAL A 10 7.52 -10.69 -9.37
C VAL A 10 8.26 -10.93 -10.68
N SER A 11 7.53 -11.24 -11.75
CA SER A 11 8.11 -11.48 -13.07
C SER A 11 8.74 -10.22 -13.68
N SER A 12 8.13 -9.04 -13.52
CA SER A 12 8.67 -7.81 -14.10
C SER A 12 9.94 -7.33 -13.40
N ASN A 13 10.05 -7.61 -12.09
CA ASN A 13 11.22 -7.22 -11.29
C ASN A 13 12.37 -8.23 -11.34
N GLY A 14 12.28 -9.28 -12.15
CA GLY A 14 13.35 -10.26 -12.34
C GLY A 14 13.37 -11.39 -11.31
N GLY A 15 12.26 -11.65 -10.64
CA GLY A 15 12.07 -12.76 -9.71
C GLY A 15 11.90 -12.34 -8.25
N GLU A 16 11.62 -13.33 -7.41
CA GLU A 16 11.23 -13.17 -5.99
C GLU A 16 12.17 -12.27 -5.20
N THR A 17 13.47 -12.55 -5.19
CA THR A 17 14.43 -11.78 -4.38
C THR A 17 14.45 -10.30 -4.74
N SER A 18 14.40 -9.97 -6.03
CA SER A 18 14.42 -8.59 -6.50
C SER A 18 13.12 -7.87 -6.17
N ALA A 19 11.99 -8.53 -6.38
CA ALA A 19 10.67 -8.02 -6.05
C ALA A 19 10.51 -7.75 -4.55
N VAL A 20 10.94 -8.68 -3.69
CA VAL A 20 10.93 -8.54 -2.23
C VAL A 20 11.81 -7.36 -1.79
N ASN A 21 13.05 -7.30 -2.29
CA ASN A 21 13.98 -6.22 -1.93
C ASN A 21 13.44 -4.84 -2.34
N LYS A 22 12.78 -4.75 -3.51
CA LYS A 22 12.16 -3.50 -3.97
C LYS A 22 11.01 -3.09 -3.05
N ALA A 23 10.10 -4.00 -2.73
CA ALA A 23 8.98 -3.71 -1.83
C ALA A 23 9.44 -3.29 -0.42
N ILE A 24 10.44 -3.98 0.14
CA ILE A 24 11.06 -3.60 1.43
C ILE A 24 11.72 -2.23 1.34
N GLY A 25 12.49 -1.97 0.29
CA GLY A 25 13.16 -0.69 0.09
C GLY A 25 12.17 0.48 0.03
N VAL A 26 11.03 0.29 -0.67
CA VAL A 26 9.94 1.26 -0.71
C VAL A 26 9.40 1.50 0.70
N MET A 27 9.10 0.44 1.47
CA MET A 27 8.59 0.58 2.83
C MET A 27 9.57 1.25 3.79
N ASN A 28 10.88 1.01 3.67
CA ASN A 28 11.88 1.72 4.46
C ASN A 28 11.84 3.24 4.21
N THR A 29 11.47 3.67 3.00
CA THR A 29 11.31 5.10 2.68
C THR A 29 9.98 5.64 3.14
N VAL A 30 8.92 4.85 3.04
CA VAL A 30 7.61 5.18 3.60
C VAL A 30 7.70 5.38 5.10
N ASP A 31 8.43 4.52 5.83
CA ASP A 31 8.64 4.65 7.27
C ASP A 31 9.22 6.03 7.64
N MET A 32 10.23 6.49 6.91
CA MET A 32 10.78 7.85 7.07
C MET A 32 9.77 8.97 6.78
N TYR A 33 8.76 8.75 5.95
CA TYR A 33 7.72 9.74 5.70
C TYR A 33 6.69 9.81 6.83
N PHE A 34 6.57 8.77 7.65
CA PHE A 34 5.66 8.75 8.80
C PHE A 34 6.35 9.11 10.12
N ASP A 35 7.67 8.90 10.21
CA ASP A 35 8.51 9.29 11.34
C ASP A 35 8.33 10.78 11.70
N ASP A 36 8.07 11.05 12.99
CA ASP A 36 7.83 12.37 13.61
C ASP A 36 6.85 13.29 12.84
N SER A 37 5.97 12.71 12.01
CA SER A 37 5.08 13.48 11.13
C SER A 37 3.71 13.77 11.75
N PHE A 38 3.38 13.07 12.84
CA PHE A 38 2.07 13.03 13.49
C PHE A 38 2.20 13.17 15.01
N ASN A 39 1.07 13.30 15.73
CA ASN A 39 1.07 13.43 17.19
C ASN A 39 1.43 12.12 17.92
N THR A 40 1.37 11.01 17.19
CA THR A 40 1.74 9.67 17.64
C THR A 40 2.65 9.08 16.57
N ASP A 41 3.78 8.51 16.98
CA ASP A 41 4.69 7.83 16.07
C ASP A 41 3.99 6.67 15.37
N VAL A 42 4.22 6.57 14.06
CA VAL A 42 3.71 5.49 13.22
C VAL A 42 4.90 4.85 12.54
N ASP A 43 5.22 3.64 12.97
CA ASP A 43 6.21 2.82 12.30
C ASP A 43 5.49 1.74 11.44
N PHE A 44 6.16 1.11 10.46
CA PHE A 44 5.67 -0.08 9.75
C PHE A 44 6.50 -1.37 9.93
N ALA A 45 5.90 -2.42 10.51
CA ALA A 45 6.49 -3.76 10.57
C ALA A 45 5.87 -4.63 9.49
N ILE A 46 6.70 -5.24 8.65
CA ILE A 46 6.26 -6.26 7.71
C ILE A 46 6.17 -7.58 8.49
N VAL A 47 4.95 -8.03 8.79
CA VAL A 47 4.70 -9.27 9.55
C VAL A 47 4.63 -10.49 8.65
N GLU A 48 4.31 -10.29 7.37
CA GLU A 48 4.22 -11.35 6.37
C GLU A 48 4.42 -10.77 4.97
N MET A 49 5.11 -11.54 4.12
CA MET A 49 5.15 -11.29 2.68
C MET A 49 4.67 -12.52 1.94
N PHE A 50 3.63 -12.36 1.12
CA PHE A 50 3.21 -13.35 0.14
C PHE A 50 3.88 -13.02 -1.19
N VAL A 51 4.57 -13.99 -1.78
CA VAL A 51 5.25 -13.82 -3.07
C VAL A 51 4.77 -14.87 -4.06
N SER A 52 4.16 -14.43 -5.14
CA SER A 52 3.70 -15.33 -6.19
C SER A 52 4.85 -15.76 -7.10
N THR A 53 5.24 -17.03 -7.01
CA THR A 53 6.41 -17.58 -7.71
C THR A 53 6.09 -18.14 -9.10
N CYS A 54 4.81 -18.17 -9.50
CA CYS A 54 4.37 -18.69 -10.79
C CYS A 54 3.04 -18.07 -11.27
N ALA A 55 2.76 -18.15 -12.57
CA ALA A 55 1.54 -17.57 -13.17
C ALA A 55 0.21 -18.14 -12.64
N GLN A 56 0.26 -19.27 -11.94
CA GLN A 56 -0.91 -19.93 -11.32
C GLN A 56 -0.84 -19.89 -9.79
N CYS A 57 0.17 -19.22 -9.23
CA CYS A 57 0.43 -19.14 -7.80
C CYS A 57 -0.27 -17.92 -7.16
N ASP A 58 -0.75 -16.97 -7.96
CA ASP A 58 -1.68 -15.94 -7.48
C ASP A 58 -2.94 -16.64 -6.93
N PRO A 59 -3.42 -16.29 -5.72
CA PRO A 59 -4.70 -16.79 -5.21
C PRO A 59 -5.80 -16.67 -6.26
N SER A 60 -6.64 -17.69 -6.39
CA SER A 60 -7.65 -17.75 -7.45
C SER A 60 -8.69 -16.63 -7.40
N THR A 61 -8.79 -15.91 -6.27
CA THR A 61 -9.61 -14.71 -6.14
C THR A 61 -8.99 -13.51 -6.86
N TRP A 62 -7.66 -13.45 -7.00
CA TRP A 62 -6.95 -12.37 -7.71
C TRP A 62 -7.03 -12.63 -9.21
N THR A 63 -8.18 -12.28 -9.80
CA THR A 63 -8.44 -12.41 -11.24
C THR A 63 -7.43 -11.61 -12.05
N SER A 64 -7.37 -11.82 -13.37
CA SER A 64 -6.54 -11.03 -14.30
C SER A 64 -7.17 -9.68 -14.71
N THR A 65 -8.15 -9.17 -13.95
CA THR A 65 -8.80 -7.89 -14.24
C THR A 65 -7.80 -6.74 -14.21
N LEU A 66 -8.07 -5.72 -15.02
CA LEU A 66 -7.38 -4.43 -14.96
C LEU A 66 -8.17 -3.41 -14.15
N ASP A 67 -9.44 -3.67 -13.84
CA ASP A 67 -10.24 -2.78 -13.00
C ASP A 67 -9.69 -2.79 -11.57
N ALA A 68 -9.18 -1.63 -11.13
CA ALA A 68 -8.51 -1.46 -9.85
C ALA A 68 -9.45 -1.72 -8.67
N LEU A 69 -10.74 -1.40 -8.80
CA LEU A 69 -11.72 -1.64 -7.74
C LEU A 69 -12.05 -3.12 -7.63
N GLU A 70 -12.26 -3.80 -8.75
CA GLU A 70 -12.44 -5.24 -8.79
C GLU A 70 -11.21 -5.96 -8.21
N LEU A 71 -10.00 -5.57 -8.61
CA LEU A 71 -8.76 -6.15 -8.11
C LEU A 71 -8.56 -5.89 -6.61
N LEU A 72 -8.85 -4.68 -6.12
CA LEU A 72 -8.77 -4.36 -4.68
C LEU A 72 -9.79 -5.16 -3.86
N ASN A 73 -11.01 -5.36 -4.37
CA ASN A 73 -12.03 -6.22 -3.74
C ASN A 73 -11.60 -7.69 -3.71
N ASN A 74 -11.06 -8.18 -4.82
CA ASN A 74 -10.53 -9.53 -4.96
C ASN A 74 -9.35 -9.78 -4.01
N PHE A 75 -8.46 -8.79 -3.89
CA PHE A 75 -7.38 -8.80 -2.91
C PHE A 75 -7.92 -8.86 -1.50
N GLY A 76 -8.83 -7.96 -1.11
CA GLY A 76 -9.44 -7.96 0.23
C GLY A 76 -10.14 -9.28 0.56
N THR A 77 -10.84 -9.90 -0.41
CA THR A 77 -11.50 -11.20 -0.22
C THR A 77 -10.48 -12.33 -0.04
N GLY A 78 -9.38 -12.32 -0.79
CA GLY A 78 -8.31 -13.32 -0.68
C GLY A 78 -7.43 -13.14 0.56
N ALA A 79 -7.09 -11.89 0.90
CA ALA A 79 -6.26 -11.49 2.03
C ALA A 79 -6.98 -11.60 3.38
N ALA A 80 -8.30 -11.36 3.42
CA ALA A 80 -9.16 -11.61 4.58
C ALA A 80 -9.71 -13.05 4.64
N GLY A 81 -9.41 -13.87 3.64
CA GLY A 81 -9.90 -15.23 3.48
C GLY A 81 -8.86 -16.32 3.77
N THR A 82 -9.25 -17.56 3.56
CA THR A 82 -8.50 -18.79 3.90
C THR A 82 -7.21 -19.04 3.10
N SER A 83 -6.77 -18.13 2.22
CA SER A 83 -5.68 -18.38 1.26
C SER A 83 -4.70 -17.23 1.02
N GLY A 84 -4.82 -16.10 1.73
CA GLY A 84 -3.95 -14.93 1.54
C GLY A 84 -2.82 -14.89 2.57
N PHE A 85 -3.02 -14.10 3.62
CA PHE A 85 -2.08 -13.98 4.74
C PHE A 85 -2.46 -14.92 5.88
N SER A 86 -1.45 -15.48 6.53
CA SER A 86 -1.56 -16.41 7.65
C SER A 86 -1.36 -15.77 9.03
N THR A 87 -0.79 -14.56 9.04
CA THR A 87 -0.47 -13.77 10.23
C THR A 87 -1.46 -12.62 10.38
N ASP A 88 -1.84 -12.27 11.61
CA ASP A 88 -2.64 -11.06 11.84
C ASP A 88 -1.86 -9.80 11.43
N PHE A 89 -2.51 -8.88 10.72
CA PHE A 89 -1.91 -7.64 10.22
C PHE A 89 -2.85 -6.44 10.33
N ASP A 90 -2.32 -5.23 10.44
CA ASP A 90 -3.13 -3.99 10.55
C ASP A 90 -3.42 -3.31 9.20
N LEU A 91 -2.61 -3.62 8.18
CA LEU A 91 -2.72 -3.13 6.81
C LEU A 91 -2.25 -4.23 5.84
N GLY A 92 -2.97 -4.41 4.74
CA GLY A 92 -2.63 -5.29 3.63
C GLY A 92 -2.32 -4.47 2.38
N GLN A 93 -1.19 -4.77 1.74
CA GLN A 93 -0.73 -4.10 0.53
C GLN A 93 -0.56 -5.13 -0.58
N ILE A 94 -1.01 -4.84 -1.80
CA ILE A 94 -0.69 -5.66 -2.97
C ILE A 94 0.02 -4.84 -4.04
N TRP A 95 1.11 -5.40 -4.56
CA TRP A 95 1.82 -4.89 -5.73
C TRP A 95 1.49 -5.69 -6.98
N THR A 96 1.29 -4.98 -8.08
CA THR A 96 1.09 -5.53 -9.42
C THR A 96 1.90 -4.75 -10.46
N ASN A 97 2.27 -5.38 -11.57
CA ASN A 97 2.83 -4.72 -12.75
C ASN A 97 1.80 -4.58 -13.89
N ARG A 98 0.52 -4.80 -13.57
CA ARG A 98 -0.58 -4.54 -14.50
C ARG A 98 -0.78 -3.04 -14.62
N ASN A 99 -1.03 -2.57 -15.84
CA ASN A 99 -1.52 -1.21 -16.08
C ASN A 99 -3.00 -1.15 -15.67
N ILE A 100 -3.26 -0.82 -14.41
CA ILE A 100 -4.61 -0.85 -13.84
C ILE A 100 -5.44 0.33 -14.36
N GLU A 101 -6.75 0.20 -14.25
CA GLU A 101 -7.71 1.20 -14.69
C GLU A 101 -8.76 1.41 -13.59
N TYR A 102 -9.24 2.63 -13.44
CA TYR A 102 -10.38 2.91 -12.57
C TYR A 102 -11.37 3.78 -13.31
N GLU A 103 -12.62 3.32 -13.42
CA GLU A 103 -13.68 4.00 -14.20
C GLU A 103 -13.26 4.28 -15.66
N GLY A 104 -12.48 3.37 -16.26
CA GLY A 104 -11.97 3.49 -17.63
C GLY A 104 -10.76 4.42 -17.80
N ASN A 105 -10.16 4.89 -16.70
CA ASN A 105 -8.97 5.72 -16.70
C ASN A 105 -7.71 4.92 -16.32
N SER A 106 -6.79 4.75 -17.27
CA SER A 106 -5.51 4.06 -17.11
C SER A 106 -4.37 4.93 -16.56
N TYR A 107 -4.63 6.17 -16.18
CA TYR A 107 -3.67 7.01 -15.44
C TYR A 107 -3.72 6.77 -13.93
N VAL A 108 -4.66 5.95 -13.45
CA VAL A 108 -4.75 5.53 -12.06
C VAL A 108 -3.74 4.42 -11.83
N VAL A 109 -2.83 4.64 -10.88
CA VAL A 109 -1.71 3.72 -10.59
C VAL A 109 -1.79 3.11 -9.18
N ALA A 110 -2.87 3.41 -8.45
CA ALA A 110 -3.16 2.82 -7.16
C ALA A 110 -4.61 3.06 -6.74
N LEU A 111 -5.08 2.29 -5.76
CA LEU A 111 -6.40 2.48 -5.15
C LEU A 111 -6.40 1.96 -3.71
N ALA A 112 -7.03 2.70 -2.80
CA ALA A 112 -7.16 2.33 -1.40
C ALA A 112 -8.59 2.52 -0.88
N TRP A 113 -8.94 1.75 0.15
CA TRP A 113 -10.14 1.99 0.94
C TRP A 113 -9.94 3.15 1.93
N ARG A 114 -11.00 3.95 2.12
CA ARG A 114 -11.01 5.11 3.00
C ARG A 114 -12.32 5.23 3.80
N PRO A 115 -12.28 5.25 5.15
CA PRO A 115 -11.15 4.84 5.99
C PRO A 115 -10.91 3.33 5.83
N GLY A 116 -9.65 2.94 5.71
CA GLY A 116 -9.26 1.53 5.54
C GLY A 116 -8.84 0.88 6.85
N VAL A 117 -8.03 1.57 7.67
CA VAL A 117 -7.56 1.07 8.97
C VAL A 117 -8.75 0.71 9.85
N CYS A 118 -8.69 -0.46 10.50
CA CYS A 118 -9.78 -1.09 11.28
C CYS A 118 -11.00 -1.60 10.49
N TYR A 119 -11.08 -1.41 9.17
CA TYR A 119 -12.16 -1.87 8.30
C TYR A 119 -11.59 -2.69 7.13
N SER A 120 -11.83 -2.25 5.89
CA SER A 120 -11.19 -2.77 4.69
C SER A 120 -9.76 -2.21 4.60
N LYS A 121 -8.86 -2.74 5.42
CA LYS A 121 -7.47 -2.28 5.63
C LYS A 121 -6.52 -2.57 4.47
N TYR A 122 -6.96 -2.35 3.23
CA TYR A 122 -6.28 -2.76 2.00
C TYR A 122 -6.03 -1.60 1.04
N HIS A 123 -4.94 -1.71 0.29
CA HIS A 123 -4.67 -0.90 -0.88
C HIS A 123 -3.90 -1.70 -1.96
N LEU A 124 -4.03 -1.23 -3.19
CA LEU A 124 -3.47 -1.79 -4.41
C LEU A 124 -2.49 -0.77 -5.02
N LEU A 125 -1.32 -1.25 -5.46
CA LEU A 125 -0.25 -0.44 -6.03
C LEU A 125 0.20 -1.02 -7.38
N GLU A 126 0.24 -0.18 -8.40
CA GLU A 126 0.92 -0.48 -9.66
C GLU A 126 2.41 -0.12 -9.59
N ASP A 127 3.27 -1.00 -10.09
CA ASP A 127 4.69 -0.74 -10.33
C ASP A 127 4.94 0.07 -11.61
N TYR A 128 4.32 1.25 -11.66
CA TYR A 128 4.20 2.06 -12.87
C TYR A 128 5.50 2.80 -13.27
N THR A 129 6.54 2.76 -12.42
CA THR A 129 7.79 3.49 -12.62
C THR A 129 8.96 2.85 -11.88
N ASN A 130 10.17 2.96 -12.43
CA ASN A 130 11.39 2.57 -11.73
C ASN A 130 11.92 3.64 -10.75
N ASN A 131 11.22 4.78 -10.61
CA ASN A 131 11.61 5.82 -9.68
C ASN A 131 11.17 5.46 -8.25
N HIS A 132 12.15 5.07 -7.43
CA HIS A 132 11.98 4.70 -6.03
C HIS A 132 11.17 5.71 -5.20
N ASN A 133 11.49 7.01 -5.33
CA ASN A 133 10.82 8.05 -4.53
C ASN A 133 9.35 8.20 -4.93
N ARG A 134 9.03 8.03 -6.22
CA ARG A 134 7.64 8.07 -6.69
C ARG A 134 6.84 6.85 -6.21
N LEU A 135 7.42 5.66 -6.24
CA LEU A 135 6.78 4.46 -5.66
C LEU A 135 6.59 4.58 -4.14
N SER A 136 7.56 5.17 -3.44
CA SER A 136 7.45 5.45 -2.00
C SER A 136 6.37 6.47 -1.69
N THR A 137 6.28 7.54 -2.49
CA THR A 137 5.20 8.53 -2.36
C THR A 137 3.83 7.92 -2.65
N LEU A 138 3.71 7.10 -3.70
CA LEU A 138 2.48 6.37 -4.03
C LEU A 138 2.05 5.46 -2.88
N THR A 139 2.99 4.71 -2.31
CA THR A 139 2.71 3.79 -1.20
C THR A 139 2.23 4.55 0.03
N ALA A 140 2.95 5.63 0.40
CA ALA A 140 2.53 6.49 1.50
C ALA A 140 1.16 7.15 1.25
N HIS A 141 0.86 7.53 0.01
CA HIS A 141 -0.42 8.10 -0.40
C HIS A 141 -1.59 7.15 -0.10
N GLU A 142 -1.47 5.89 -0.50
CA GLU A 142 -2.50 4.90 -0.26
C GLU A 142 -2.66 4.53 1.22
N ILE A 143 -1.55 4.47 1.96
CA ILE A 143 -1.60 4.30 3.42
C ILE A 143 -2.30 5.51 4.05
N GLY A 144 -2.01 6.73 3.60
CA GLY A 144 -2.70 7.95 4.03
C GLY A 144 -4.21 7.88 3.80
N TYR A 145 -4.64 7.34 2.66
CA TYR A 145 -6.05 7.02 2.39
C TYR A 145 -6.63 6.00 3.38
N ASN A 146 -5.89 4.92 3.69
CA ASN A 146 -6.33 3.96 4.70
C ASN A 146 -6.47 4.62 6.09
N PHE A 147 -5.63 5.60 6.43
CA PHE A 147 -5.76 6.45 7.63
C PHE A 147 -6.77 7.61 7.48
N GLY A 148 -7.60 7.61 6.43
CA GLY A 148 -8.71 8.56 6.30
C GLY A 148 -8.36 9.91 5.67
N SER A 149 -7.14 10.11 5.17
CA SER A 149 -6.79 11.33 4.42
C SER A 149 -7.59 11.45 3.13
N LYS A 150 -7.72 12.66 2.61
CA LYS A 150 -8.27 12.96 1.27
C LYS A 150 -7.18 13.57 0.41
N HIS A 151 -7.43 13.64 -0.89
CA HIS A 151 -6.54 14.38 -1.77
C HIS A 151 -6.33 15.83 -1.31
N ASP A 152 -5.09 16.27 -1.36
CA ASP A 152 -4.74 17.67 -1.27
C ASP A 152 -5.10 18.40 -2.56
N THR A 153 -5.52 19.66 -2.44
CA THR A 153 -5.82 20.51 -3.60
C THR A 153 -4.57 21.19 -4.17
N ILE A 154 -3.48 21.23 -3.40
CA ILE A 154 -2.22 21.89 -3.77
C ILE A 154 -1.14 20.82 -3.99
N PRO A 155 -0.39 20.87 -5.11
CA PRO A 155 0.75 19.99 -5.36
C PRO A 155 1.84 20.08 -4.27
N GLY A 156 2.71 19.08 -4.22
CA GLY A 156 3.92 19.10 -3.37
C GLY A 156 3.80 18.31 -2.06
N HIS A 157 2.65 17.69 -1.81
CA HIS A 157 2.43 16.80 -0.66
C HIS A 157 2.12 15.38 -1.11
N ILE A 158 2.31 14.42 -0.20
CA ILE A 158 2.05 12.99 -0.42
C ILE A 158 0.62 12.78 -0.93
N MET A 159 -0.38 13.42 -0.33
CA MET A 159 -1.79 13.23 -0.68
C MET A 159 -2.25 14.02 -1.91
N TYR A 160 -1.36 14.66 -2.68
CA TYR A 160 -1.79 15.25 -3.94
C TYR A 160 -2.25 14.17 -4.92
N SER A 161 -3.33 14.42 -5.67
CA SER A 161 -3.98 13.43 -6.55
C SER A 161 -3.12 12.93 -7.71
N SER A 162 -1.93 13.51 -7.92
CA SER A 162 -0.95 13.05 -8.88
C SER A 162 0.39 12.81 -8.19
N VAL A 163 0.96 11.61 -8.37
CA VAL A 163 2.17 11.21 -7.67
C VAL A 163 3.35 12.10 -8.07
N ASN A 164 3.90 12.81 -7.08
CA ASN A 164 4.87 13.89 -7.27
C ASN A 164 6.27 13.60 -6.70
N GLY A 165 6.46 12.50 -5.95
CA GLY A 165 7.76 12.16 -5.34
C GLY A 165 8.07 12.88 -4.03
N SER A 166 7.11 13.61 -3.45
CA SER A 166 7.25 14.30 -2.16
C SER A 166 7.10 13.34 -0.98
N GLY A 167 7.94 13.52 0.04
CA GLY A 167 7.80 12.87 1.35
C GLY A 167 7.09 13.72 2.40
N SER A 168 6.44 14.82 2.03
CA SER A 168 5.83 15.76 2.98
C SER A 168 4.31 15.64 3.06
N TRP A 169 3.79 15.62 4.29
CA TRP A 169 2.34 15.66 4.56
C TRP A 169 1.81 17.08 4.66
N SER A 170 0.62 17.34 4.09
CA SER A 170 -0.09 18.60 4.32
C SER A 170 -0.70 18.62 5.74
N GLN A 171 -1.05 19.81 6.24
CA GLN A 171 -1.75 19.92 7.52
C GLN A 171 -3.10 19.17 7.49
N LEU A 172 -3.81 19.19 6.35
CA LEU A 172 -5.09 18.50 6.20
C LEU A 172 -4.93 16.97 6.34
N SER A 173 -3.87 16.40 5.77
CA SER A 173 -3.55 14.98 5.95
C SER A 173 -3.16 14.67 7.39
N LYS A 174 -2.33 15.52 8.01
CA LYS A 174 -1.94 15.36 9.42
C LYS A 174 -3.15 15.35 10.35
N ASP A 175 -4.08 16.27 10.18
CA ASP A 175 -5.29 16.35 11.01
C ASP A 175 -6.17 15.08 10.85
N ALA A 176 -6.32 14.59 9.62
CA ALA A 176 -7.10 13.38 9.34
C ALA A 176 -6.45 12.12 9.96
N ILE A 177 -5.14 11.95 9.78
CA ILE A 177 -4.39 10.81 10.30
C ILE A 177 -4.36 10.85 11.84
N ASN A 178 -4.07 12.00 12.44
CA ASN A 178 -4.12 12.19 13.89
C ASN A 178 -5.49 11.85 14.48
N THR A 179 -6.57 12.17 13.76
CA THR A 179 -7.93 11.80 14.18
C THR A 179 -8.07 10.28 14.25
N VAL A 180 -7.64 9.54 13.24
CA VAL A 180 -7.68 8.07 13.26
C VAL A 180 -6.78 7.48 14.35
N LEU A 181 -5.55 7.99 14.49
CA LEU A 181 -4.61 7.55 15.52
C LEU A 181 -5.14 7.78 16.94
N SER A 182 -5.95 8.83 17.17
CA SER A 182 -6.56 9.09 18.48
C SER A 182 -7.61 8.06 18.90
N TYR A 183 -8.27 7.39 17.94
CA TYR A 183 -9.26 6.34 18.19
C TYR A 183 -8.64 4.94 18.23
N ALA A 184 -7.50 4.75 17.57
CA ALA A 184 -6.77 3.50 17.59
C ALA A 184 -6.03 3.35 18.93
N SER A 185 -6.71 2.84 19.96
CA SER A 185 -6.06 2.39 21.23
C SER A 185 -5.13 1.18 21.07
N LEU A 186 -4.76 0.83 19.83
CA LEU A 186 -4.02 -0.37 19.49
C LEU A 186 -2.54 -0.03 19.40
N SER A 187 -1.77 -0.71 20.25
CA SER A 187 -0.33 -0.71 20.24
C SER A 187 0.14 -1.19 18.86
N PHE A 188 0.43 -0.26 17.94
CA PHE A 188 1.31 -0.49 16.80
C PHE A 188 2.67 -0.86 17.38
N ARG A 189 2.87 -2.13 17.75
CA ARG A 189 4.16 -2.60 18.27
C ARG A 189 5.01 -2.95 17.11
N LEU A 190 5.94 -2.06 16.84
CA LEU A 190 6.84 -2.17 15.75
C LEU A 190 8.24 -2.51 16.22
N ARG A 191 8.74 -3.65 15.77
CA ARG A 191 10.12 -4.04 15.99
C ARG A 191 10.58 -4.82 14.77
N VAL A 192 11.43 -4.20 13.96
CA VAL A 192 12.31 -4.95 13.06
C VAL A 192 13.49 -5.38 13.90
N LEU A 193 13.59 -6.68 14.19
CA LEU A 193 14.90 -7.24 14.53
C LEU A 193 15.53 -7.75 13.22
N PRO A 194 16.82 -7.45 12.99
CA PRO A 194 17.56 -8.08 11.91
C PRO A 194 17.65 -9.59 12.08
#